data_AF-A0A960V9W2-F1
#
_entry.id   AF-A0A960V9W2-F1
#
_cell.length_a   1.000
_cell.length_b   1.000
_cell.length_c   1.000
_cell.angle_alpha   90.00
_cell.angle_beta   90.00
_cell.angle_gamma   90.00
#
_symmetry.space_group_name_H-M   'P 1'
#
loop_
_entity.id
_entity.type
_entity.pdbx_description
1 polymer ?
#
loop_
_entity_poly.entity_id
_entity_poly.type
_entity_poly.pdbx_seq_one_letter_code
_entity_poly.pdbx_strand_id
1 'polypeptide(L)'
;MKKNTFEKLFFLFSIIFAIISAWNFSFMQYWKDLVVLTHEIFHAISSLLTGGTLAKLTLHGNESGETIAVGIWKYSMPIVYSAGYLGCALLGGFQIFTGFQKTHSRVFIISFGFFIILSTLMFSNLGSYTFYLGIFWGIFFFIIGLLGDNISSFTLVFFGTAISFYSIYDLGDFMRNLEGSDAGKLAIWITQNFSVSKSPENVSQIGYYIAIFWSSISISLILIFLKISLFPHKTEEDKSIEKVLDHVESGKVNEDVAEWFLKRGLDLDGRPLSKNIVDEINKKGF
;
A
#
# COMPACT_ATOMS: atom_id res chain seq x y z
N MET A 1 16.94 18.81 -7.35
CA MET A 1 16.15 17.65 -7.88
C MET A 1 16.65 16.26 -7.43
N LYS A 2 17.94 15.88 -7.62
CA LYS A 2 18.47 14.58 -7.15
C LYS A 2 18.40 14.36 -5.63
N LYS A 3 18.47 15.45 -4.86
CA LYS A 3 18.51 15.45 -3.40
C LYS A 3 17.23 14.87 -2.77
N ASN A 4 16.05 15.33 -3.17
CA ASN A 4 14.77 14.82 -2.61
C ASN A 4 14.51 13.35 -2.98
N THR A 5 14.87 12.92 -4.19
CA THR A 5 14.74 11.49 -4.57
C THR A 5 15.71 10.63 -3.78
N PHE A 6 16.97 11.10 -3.60
CA PHE A 6 17.95 10.41 -2.77
C PHE A 6 17.48 10.29 -1.32
N GLU A 7 16.93 11.36 -0.74
CA GLU A 7 16.36 11.34 0.62
C GLU A 7 15.20 10.35 0.74
N LYS A 8 14.26 10.33 -0.22
CA LYS A 8 13.15 9.36 -0.23
C LYS A 8 13.65 7.92 -0.36
N LEU A 9 14.61 7.66 -1.24
CA LEU A 9 15.21 6.34 -1.41
C LEU A 9 15.96 5.91 -0.14
N PHE A 10 16.80 6.77 0.41
CA PHE A 10 17.51 6.52 1.65
C PHE A 10 16.55 6.21 2.79
N PHE A 11 15.43 6.94 2.87
CA PHE A 11 14.38 6.70 3.84
C PHE A 11 13.71 5.33 3.66
N LEU A 12 13.33 4.94 2.42
CA LEU A 12 12.80 3.60 2.13
C LEU A 12 13.80 2.50 2.51
N PHE A 13 15.06 2.62 2.09
CA PHE A 13 16.09 1.65 2.42
C PHE A 13 16.33 1.54 3.92
N SER A 14 16.26 2.66 4.65
CA SER A 14 16.37 2.66 6.11
C SER A 14 15.21 1.90 6.77
N ILE A 15 13.98 2.09 6.28
CA ILE A 15 12.80 1.34 6.76
C ILE A 15 12.95 -0.15 6.46
N ILE A 16 13.33 -0.51 5.23
CA ILE A 16 13.53 -1.92 4.83
C ILE A 16 14.61 -2.56 5.71
N PHE A 17 15.74 -1.87 5.92
CA PHE A 17 16.81 -2.35 6.79
C PHE A 17 16.34 -2.55 8.23
N ALA A 18 15.55 -1.61 8.77
CA ALA A 18 14.98 -1.73 10.10
C ALA A 18 14.02 -2.93 10.23
N ILE A 19 13.15 -3.14 9.23
CA ILE A 19 12.22 -4.29 9.18
C ILE A 19 12.99 -5.61 9.17
N ILE A 20 14.01 -5.73 8.30
CA ILE A 20 14.84 -6.94 8.19
C ILE A 20 15.58 -7.19 9.52
N SER A 21 16.15 -6.14 10.11
CA SER A 21 16.88 -6.25 11.38
C SER A 21 15.95 -6.65 12.54
N ALA A 22 14.69 -6.17 12.51
CA ALA A 22 13.69 -6.45 13.52
C ALA A 22 12.89 -7.75 13.28
N TRP A 23 13.14 -8.47 12.19
CA TRP A 23 12.26 -9.54 11.69
C TRP A 23 11.99 -10.67 12.70
N ASN A 24 12.99 -11.02 13.51
CA ASN A 24 12.94 -12.13 14.46
C ASN A 24 12.49 -11.72 15.88
N PHE A 25 12.19 -10.45 16.11
CA PHE A 25 11.72 -10.00 17.41
C PHE A 25 10.24 -10.33 17.61
N SER A 26 9.86 -10.75 18.82
CA SER A 26 8.48 -11.19 19.12
C SER A 26 7.43 -10.12 18.87
N PHE A 27 7.75 -8.83 19.07
CA PHE A 27 6.79 -7.76 18.78
C PHE A 27 6.45 -7.65 17.29
N MET A 28 7.36 -8.10 16.41
CA MET A 28 7.16 -8.05 14.96
C MET A 28 6.05 -9.01 14.52
N GLN A 29 5.71 -10.02 15.32
CA GLN A 29 4.60 -10.93 15.08
C GLN A 29 3.27 -10.19 14.96
N TYR A 30 2.98 -9.25 15.86
CA TYR A 30 1.74 -8.45 15.79
C TYR A 30 1.65 -7.59 14.53
N TRP A 31 2.80 -7.16 14.02
CA TRP A 31 2.89 -6.41 12.79
C TRP A 31 2.71 -7.32 11.56
N LYS A 32 3.32 -8.50 11.55
CA LYS A 32 3.11 -9.49 10.48
C LYS A 32 1.65 -9.93 10.43
N ASP A 33 1.04 -10.18 11.58
CA ASP A 33 -0.37 -10.54 11.69
C ASP A 33 -1.30 -9.40 11.22
N LEU A 34 -0.89 -8.12 11.27
CA LEU A 34 -1.63 -7.02 10.63
C LEU A 34 -1.59 -7.13 9.10
N VAL A 35 -0.45 -7.53 8.53
CA VAL A 35 -0.37 -7.78 7.09
C VAL A 35 -1.28 -8.94 6.72
N VAL A 36 -1.24 -10.04 7.47
CA VAL A 36 -2.14 -11.18 7.26
C VAL A 36 -3.61 -10.77 7.44
N LEU A 37 -3.95 -9.98 8.46
CA LEU A 37 -5.30 -9.42 8.63
C LEU A 37 -5.75 -8.68 7.37
N THR A 38 -4.87 -7.85 6.84
CA THR A 38 -5.16 -7.02 5.66
C THR A 38 -5.35 -7.90 4.43
N HIS A 39 -4.53 -8.94 4.26
CA HIS A 39 -4.65 -9.95 3.21
C HIS A 39 -6.02 -10.64 3.25
N GLU A 40 -6.41 -11.12 4.42
CA GLU A 40 -7.71 -11.78 4.63
C GLU A 40 -8.90 -10.82 4.42
N ILE A 41 -8.77 -9.54 4.80
CA ILE A 41 -9.81 -8.52 4.53
C ILE A 41 -10.02 -8.34 3.03
N PHE A 42 -8.98 -8.40 2.20
CA PHE A 42 -9.14 -8.31 0.74
C PHE A 42 -9.85 -9.53 0.16
N HIS A 43 -9.59 -10.75 0.66
CA HIS A 43 -10.39 -11.93 0.31
C HIS A 43 -11.86 -11.76 0.69
N ALA A 44 -12.12 -11.24 1.90
CA ALA A 44 -13.46 -10.98 2.38
C ALA A 44 -14.22 -10.00 1.48
N ILE A 45 -13.61 -8.86 1.16
CA ILE A 45 -14.21 -7.82 0.31
C ILE A 45 -14.45 -8.35 -1.11
N SER A 46 -13.47 -9.03 -1.69
CA SER A 46 -13.64 -9.62 -3.02
C SER A 46 -14.75 -10.67 -3.04
N SER A 47 -14.91 -11.43 -1.96
CA SER A 47 -15.99 -12.41 -1.83
C SER A 47 -17.35 -11.72 -1.81
N LEU A 48 -17.50 -10.64 -1.04
CA LEU A 48 -18.74 -9.85 -0.99
C LEU A 48 -19.08 -9.18 -2.33
N LEU A 49 -18.09 -8.56 -2.97
CA LEU A 49 -18.27 -7.89 -4.27
C LEU A 49 -18.67 -8.85 -5.39
N THR A 50 -18.35 -10.14 -5.24
CA THR A 50 -18.63 -11.16 -6.24
C THR A 50 -19.90 -11.97 -5.92
N GLY A 51 -20.72 -11.47 -4.98
CA GLY A 51 -22.02 -12.04 -4.62
C GLY A 51 -21.97 -13.12 -3.54
N GLY A 52 -20.79 -13.39 -2.98
CA GLY A 52 -20.65 -14.27 -1.83
C GLY A 52 -21.06 -13.61 -0.52
N THR A 53 -21.19 -14.43 0.52
CA THR A 53 -21.37 -13.99 1.90
C THR A 53 -20.16 -14.44 2.71
N LEU A 54 -19.64 -13.57 3.56
CA LEU A 54 -18.57 -13.94 4.47
C LEU A 54 -19.15 -14.66 5.69
N ALA A 55 -18.62 -15.83 6.00
CA ALA A 55 -18.99 -16.56 7.20
C ALA A 55 -18.09 -16.17 8.38
N LYS A 56 -16.77 -16.11 8.18
CA LYS A 56 -15.80 -15.86 9.25
C LYS A 56 -14.44 -15.43 8.71
N LEU A 57 -13.79 -14.52 9.42
CA LEU A 57 -12.37 -14.17 9.26
C LEU A 57 -11.63 -14.47 10.56
N THR A 58 -10.53 -15.22 10.50
CA THR A 58 -9.75 -15.62 11.67
C THR A 58 -8.26 -15.59 11.42
N LEU A 59 -7.52 -15.20 12.45
CA LEU A 59 -6.07 -15.21 12.53
C LEU A 59 -5.66 -16.14 13.65
N HIS A 60 -4.61 -16.91 13.40
CA HIS A 60 -4.12 -17.91 14.34
C HIS A 60 -2.93 -17.42 15.17
N GLY A 61 -2.41 -16.23 14.88
CA GLY A 61 -1.29 -15.63 15.62
C GLY A 61 0.04 -16.32 15.34
N ASN A 62 0.21 -16.88 14.17
CA ASN A 62 1.41 -17.58 13.71
C ASN A 62 1.67 -17.25 12.23
N GLU A 63 1.40 -15.99 11.83
CA GLU A 63 1.53 -15.55 10.44
C GLU A 63 0.54 -16.28 9.49
N SER A 64 -0.54 -16.86 10.03
CA SER A 64 -1.59 -17.53 9.24
C SER A 64 -2.99 -17.00 9.54
N GLY A 65 -3.80 -16.95 8.49
CA GLY A 65 -5.17 -16.51 8.51
C GLY A 65 -6.07 -17.44 7.70
N GLU A 66 -7.37 -17.34 7.96
CA GLU A 66 -8.40 -18.04 7.20
C GLU A 66 -9.63 -17.14 7.03
N THR A 67 -10.02 -16.97 5.77
CA THR A 67 -11.28 -16.36 5.38
C THR A 67 -12.23 -17.41 4.82
N ILE A 68 -13.33 -17.64 5.53
CA ILE A 68 -14.39 -18.57 5.10
C ILE A 68 -15.51 -17.75 4.46
N ALA A 69 -15.72 -17.97 3.17
CA ALA A 69 -16.78 -17.35 2.39
C ALA A 69 -17.63 -18.40 1.67
N VAL A 70 -18.93 -18.15 1.57
CA VAL A 70 -19.93 -19.06 0.99
C VAL A 70 -20.73 -18.36 -0.10
N GLY A 71 -21.30 -19.13 -1.02
CA GLY A 71 -22.15 -18.57 -2.09
C GLY A 71 -21.41 -17.73 -3.13
N ILE A 72 -20.07 -17.81 -3.17
CA ILE A 72 -19.26 -17.13 -4.17
C ILE A 72 -19.65 -17.65 -5.56
N TRP A 73 -19.86 -16.74 -6.50
CA TRP A 73 -20.12 -17.11 -7.89
C TRP A 73 -18.92 -17.87 -8.47
N LYS A 74 -19.15 -19.04 -9.06
CA LYS A 74 -18.09 -19.95 -9.53
C LYS A 74 -17.01 -19.23 -10.36
N TYR A 75 -17.40 -18.33 -11.26
CA TYR A 75 -16.46 -17.67 -12.16
C TYR A 75 -15.64 -16.53 -11.52
N SER A 76 -15.93 -16.12 -10.28
CA SER A 76 -15.17 -15.08 -9.58
C SER A 76 -14.04 -15.60 -8.70
N MET A 77 -13.86 -16.92 -8.59
CA MET A 77 -12.81 -17.53 -7.75
C MET A 77 -11.39 -17.01 -8.04
N PRO A 78 -10.95 -16.81 -9.29
CA PRO A 78 -9.65 -16.20 -9.56
C PRO A 78 -9.49 -14.81 -8.95
N ILE A 79 -10.57 -14.02 -8.90
CA ILE A 79 -10.56 -12.68 -8.30
C ILE A 79 -10.43 -12.82 -6.78
N VAL A 80 -11.24 -13.68 -6.16
CA VAL A 80 -11.23 -13.88 -4.72
C VAL A 80 -9.86 -14.38 -4.25
N TYR A 81 -9.31 -15.44 -4.84
CA TYR A 81 -8.01 -15.99 -4.43
C TYR A 81 -6.80 -15.09 -4.75
N SER A 82 -6.90 -14.18 -5.73
CA SER A 82 -5.82 -13.21 -5.98
C SER A 82 -5.92 -11.93 -5.15
N ALA A 83 -7.08 -11.67 -4.54
CA ALA A 83 -7.38 -10.41 -3.86
C ALA A 83 -6.43 -10.11 -2.71
N GLY A 84 -6.01 -11.12 -1.92
CA GLY A 84 -5.07 -10.92 -0.81
C GLY A 84 -3.75 -10.30 -1.28
N TYR A 85 -3.07 -10.97 -2.22
CA TYR A 85 -1.79 -10.52 -2.76
C TYR A 85 -1.89 -9.18 -3.51
N LEU A 86 -2.86 -9.05 -4.41
CA LEU A 86 -3.03 -7.83 -5.19
C LEU A 86 -3.47 -6.65 -4.32
N GLY A 87 -4.38 -6.89 -3.39
CA GLY A 87 -4.88 -5.90 -2.45
C GLY A 87 -3.76 -5.36 -1.56
N CYS A 88 -2.91 -6.23 -1.01
CA CYS A 88 -1.76 -5.82 -0.22
C CYS A 88 -0.74 -5.02 -1.06
N ALA A 89 -0.46 -5.45 -2.29
CA ALA A 89 0.45 -4.73 -3.20
C ALA A 89 -0.10 -3.33 -3.56
N LEU A 90 -1.39 -3.22 -3.86
CA LEU A 90 -2.06 -1.96 -4.15
C LEU A 90 -2.09 -1.03 -2.94
N LEU A 91 -2.51 -1.54 -1.78
CA LEU A 91 -2.61 -0.76 -0.55
C LEU A 91 -1.23 -0.28 -0.10
N GLY A 92 -0.22 -1.17 -0.08
CA GLY A 92 1.13 -0.84 0.32
C GLY A 92 1.76 0.22 -0.60
N GLY A 93 1.62 0.05 -1.91
CA GLY A 93 2.06 1.03 -2.90
C GLY A 93 1.35 2.38 -2.74
N PHE A 94 0.03 2.36 -2.54
CA PHE A 94 -0.75 3.58 -2.35
C PHE A 94 -0.40 4.31 -1.05
N GLN A 95 -0.16 3.58 0.04
CA GLN A 95 0.29 4.15 1.31
C GLN A 95 1.65 4.85 1.16
N ILE A 96 2.62 4.24 0.46
CA ILE A 96 3.91 4.87 0.16
C ILE A 96 3.70 6.15 -0.65
N PHE A 97 2.84 6.10 -1.67
CA PHE A 97 2.51 7.26 -2.49
C PHE A 97 1.92 8.39 -1.67
N THR A 98 0.82 8.16 -0.96
CA THR A 98 0.16 9.19 -0.13
C THR A 98 1.10 9.71 0.95
N GLY A 99 1.89 8.83 1.56
CA GLY A 99 2.89 9.20 2.56
C GLY A 99 3.93 10.16 2.01
N PHE A 100 4.52 9.89 0.83
CA PHE A 100 5.52 10.77 0.25
C PHE A 100 4.99 12.08 -0.31
N GLN A 101 3.72 12.12 -0.73
CA GLN A 101 3.09 13.38 -1.12
C GLN A 101 2.76 14.26 0.09
N LYS A 102 2.61 13.67 1.30
CA LYS A 102 2.14 14.31 2.55
C LYS A 102 0.70 14.84 2.49
N THR A 103 0.21 15.20 1.31
CA THR A 103 -1.16 15.63 1.06
C THR A 103 -2.14 14.52 1.43
N HIS A 104 -3.17 14.86 2.22
CA HIS A 104 -4.21 13.93 2.67
C HIS A 104 -3.72 12.72 3.48
N SER A 105 -2.46 12.70 3.95
CA SER A 105 -1.91 11.61 4.76
C SER A 105 -2.75 11.35 6.01
N ARG A 106 -3.19 12.41 6.70
CA ARG A 106 -4.09 12.31 7.85
C ARG A 106 -5.45 11.69 7.52
N VAL A 107 -6.10 12.16 6.45
CA VAL A 107 -7.41 11.64 6.06
C VAL A 107 -7.29 10.16 5.70
N PHE A 108 -6.27 9.81 4.93
CA PHE A 108 -6.06 8.43 4.51
C PHE A 108 -5.81 7.49 5.70
N ILE A 109 -4.94 7.85 6.65
CA ILE A 109 -4.62 6.97 7.77
C ILE A 109 -5.81 6.80 8.73
N ILE A 110 -6.61 7.85 8.93
CA ILE A 110 -7.85 7.77 9.73
C ILE A 110 -8.86 6.86 9.05
N SER A 111 -9.09 7.05 7.75
CA SER A 111 -9.98 6.20 6.95
C SER A 111 -9.52 4.75 6.96
N PHE A 112 -8.22 4.51 6.87
CA PHE A 112 -7.64 3.17 6.95
C PHE A 112 -7.87 2.54 8.33
N GLY A 113 -7.64 3.29 9.42
CA GLY A 113 -7.93 2.82 10.77
C GLY A 113 -9.41 2.47 10.97
N PHE A 114 -10.32 3.34 10.50
CA PHE A 114 -11.75 3.08 10.55
C PHE A 114 -12.16 1.86 9.72
N PHE A 115 -11.57 1.71 8.53
CA PHE A 115 -11.79 0.56 7.67
C PHE A 115 -11.38 -0.76 8.36
N ILE A 116 -10.20 -0.81 8.99
CA ILE A 116 -9.77 -1.99 9.75
C ILE A 116 -10.74 -2.29 10.90
N ILE A 117 -11.20 -1.28 11.65
CA ILE A 117 -12.20 -1.46 12.72
C ILE A 117 -13.49 -2.05 12.14
N LEU A 118 -14.01 -1.46 11.07
CA LEU A 118 -15.27 -1.88 10.47
C LEU A 118 -15.18 -3.31 9.93
N SER A 119 -14.14 -3.65 9.18
CA SER A 119 -13.90 -5.01 8.70
C SER A 119 -13.77 -6.00 9.85
N THR A 120 -13.08 -5.61 10.93
CA THR A 120 -12.93 -6.46 12.12
C THR A 120 -14.28 -6.71 12.79
N LEU A 121 -15.10 -5.67 12.98
CA LEU A 121 -16.44 -5.78 13.58
C LEU A 121 -17.40 -6.61 12.73
N MET A 122 -17.29 -6.51 11.41
CA MET A 122 -18.16 -7.24 10.49
C MET A 122 -17.79 -8.72 10.34
N PHE A 123 -16.50 -9.05 10.40
CA PHE A 123 -15.99 -10.33 9.90
C PHE A 123 -15.34 -11.21 10.96
N SER A 124 -14.90 -10.66 12.08
CA SER A 124 -14.25 -11.42 13.15
C SER A 124 -15.22 -11.80 14.27
N ASN A 125 -14.92 -12.88 14.98
CA ASN A 125 -15.68 -13.27 16.16
C ASN A 125 -15.34 -12.37 17.35
N LEU A 126 -16.35 -11.86 18.05
CA LEU A 126 -16.17 -11.04 19.26
C LEU A 126 -15.29 -11.76 20.28
N GLY A 127 -14.25 -11.08 20.78
CA GLY A 127 -13.31 -11.64 21.77
C GLY A 127 -12.27 -12.62 21.20
N SER A 128 -12.22 -12.82 19.88
CA SER A 128 -11.14 -13.57 19.24
C SER A 128 -9.82 -12.79 19.18
N TYR A 129 -8.70 -13.49 18.94
CA TYR A 129 -7.41 -12.84 18.68
C TYR A 129 -7.50 -11.81 17.54
N THR A 130 -8.14 -12.19 16.43
CA THR A 130 -8.42 -11.31 15.28
C THR A 130 -9.15 -10.03 15.69
N PHE A 131 -10.16 -10.16 16.55
CA PHE A 131 -10.94 -9.03 17.02
C PHE A 131 -10.06 -8.04 17.79
N TYR A 132 -9.29 -8.51 18.78
CA TYR A 132 -8.43 -7.63 19.56
C TYR A 132 -7.33 -6.99 18.72
N LEU A 133 -6.70 -7.75 17.84
CA LEU A 133 -5.64 -7.27 16.96
C LEU A 133 -6.16 -6.20 15.99
N GLY A 134 -7.30 -6.45 15.34
CA GLY A 134 -7.90 -5.52 14.40
C GLY A 134 -8.36 -4.22 15.06
N ILE A 135 -9.02 -4.31 16.23
CA ILE A 135 -9.40 -3.13 17.01
C ILE A 135 -8.17 -2.34 17.46
N PHE A 136 -7.13 -3.02 17.95
CA PHE A 136 -5.87 -2.38 18.36
C PHE A 136 -5.25 -1.57 17.22
N TRP A 137 -5.04 -2.20 16.05
CA TRP A 137 -4.42 -1.53 14.91
C TRP A 137 -5.29 -0.43 14.32
N GLY A 138 -6.60 -0.63 14.27
CA GLY A 138 -7.53 0.38 13.81
C GLY A 138 -7.55 1.63 14.69
N ILE A 139 -7.56 1.46 16.03
CA ILE A 139 -7.41 2.56 16.99
C ILE A 139 -6.04 3.21 16.86
N PHE A 140 -4.97 2.43 16.71
CA PHE A 140 -3.62 2.94 16.49
C PHE A 140 -3.57 3.90 15.30
N PHE A 141 -4.03 3.48 14.12
CA PHE A 141 -4.03 4.33 12.92
C PHE A 141 -4.92 5.57 13.07
N PHE A 142 -6.07 5.41 13.74
CA PHE A 142 -6.95 6.54 14.06
C PHE A 142 -6.23 7.58 14.92
N ILE A 143 -5.59 7.16 16.02
CA ILE A 143 -4.84 8.04 16.92
C ILE A 143 -3.67 8.70 16.19
N ILE A 144 -2.89 7.94 15.42
CA ILE A 144 -1.78 8.50 14.63
C ILE A 144 -2.27 9.61 13.70
N GLY A 145 -3.41 9.42 13.06
CA GLY A 145 -4.03 10.44 12.21
C GLY A 145 -4.36 11.74 12.96
N LEU A 146 -4.67 11.67 14.25
CA LEU A 146 -4.92 12.85 15.07
C LEU A 146 -3.65 13.61 15.46
N LEU A 147 -2.47 12.97 15.40
CA LEU A 147 -1.19 13.59 15.77
C LEU A 147 -0.60 14.51 14.68
N GLY A 148 -1.18 14.52 13.47
CA GLY A 148 -0.85 15.47 12.40
C GLY A 148 -0.24 14.83 11.15
N ASP A 149 -0.06 15.66 10.11
CA ASP A 149 0.28 15.17 8.76
C ASP A 149 1.68 14.56 8.67
N ASN A 150 2.67 15.10 9.38
CA ASN A 150 4.04 14.58 9.33
C ASN A 150 4.13 13.15 9.92
N ILE A 151 3.49 12.91 11.06
CA ILE A 151 3.49 11.58 11.71
C ILE A 151 2.63 10.62 10.89
N SER A 152 1.50 11.08 10.36
CA SER A 152 0.66 10.29 9.45
C SER A 152 1.43 9.87 8.19
N SER A 153 2.10 10.81 7.54
CA SER A 153 2.93 10.57 6.35
C SER A 153 4.04 9.56 6.63
N PHE A 154 4.80 9.74 7.72
CA PHE A 154 5.83 8.79 8.14
C PHE A 154 5.25 7.39 8.34
N THR A 155 4.13 7.30 9.05
CA THR A 155 3.50 6.01 9.36
C THR A 155 2.98 5.32 8.09
N LEU A 156 2.40 6.06 7.15
CA LEU A 156 1.97 5.51 5.87
C LEU A 156 3.15 4.98 5.05
N VAL A 157 4.28 5.70 4.97
CA VAL A 157 5.45 5.18 4.27
C VAL A 157 6.01 3.95 4.99
N PHE A 158 6.08 3.96 6.32
CA PHE A 158 6.55 2.82 7.10
C PHE A 158 5.69 1.58 6.87
N PHE A 159 4.39 1.65 7.14
CA PHE A 159 3.48 0.51 7.00
C PHE A 159 3.30 0.10 5.54
N GLY A 160 3.27 1.06 4.61
CA GLY A 160 3.16 0.76 3.18
C GLY A 160 4.38 0.00 2.67
N THR A 161 5.58 0.43 3.06
CA THR A 161 6.84 -0.28 2.78
C THR A 161 6.80 -1.68 3.37
N ALA A 162 6.33 -1.79 4.61
CA ALA A 162 6.34 -3.03 5.33
C ALA A 162 5.33 -4.04 4.75
N ILE A 163 4.10 -3.63 4.42
CA ILE A 163 3.09 -4.45 3.73
C ILE A 163 3.62 -4.89 2.35
N SER A 164 4.25 -3.98 1.60
CA SER A 164 4.83 -4.29 0.29
C SER A 164 5.97 -5.30 0.40
N PHE A 165 6.84 -5.13 1.40
CA PHE A 165 7.96 -6.04 1.67
C PHE A 165 7.46 -7.43 2.10
N TYR A 166 6.49 -7.49 3.02
CA TYR A 166 5.91 -8.75 3.46
C TYR A 166 5.19 -9.46 2.32
N SER A 167 4.46 -8.73 1.48
CA SER A 167 3.83 -9.32 0.29
C SER A 167 4.87 -10.01 -0.59
N ILE A 168 6.05 -9.41 -0.81
CA ILE A 168 7.16 -10.03 -1.56
C ILE A 168 7.75 -11.24 -0.81
N TYR A 169 7.93 -11.13 0.51
CA TYR A 169 8.41 -12.23 1.35
C TYR A 169 7.46 -13.44 1.28
N ASP A 170 6.15 -13.20 1.33
CA ASP A 170 5.10 -14.21 1.28
C ASP A 170 5.04 -14.95 -0.06
N LEU A 171 5.44 -14.30 -1.18
CA LEU A 171 5.61 -15.00 -2.46
C LEU A 171 6.65 -16.13 -2.37
N GLY A 172 7.62 -16.01 -1.45
CA GLY A 172 8.58 -17.07 -1.15
C GLY A 172 7.93 -18.30 -0.50
N ASP A 173 6.78 -18.14 0.14
CA ASP A 173 6.04 -19.24 0.76
C ASP A 173 5.38 -20.15 -0.28
N PHE A 174 5.08 -19.65 -1.48
CA PHE A 174 4.66 -20.49 -2.62
C PHE A 174 5.63 -21.62 -2.92
N MET A 175 6.93 -21.40 -2.69
CA MET A 175 7.97 -22.42 -2.89
C MET A 175 8.01 -23.45 -1.76
N ARG A 176 7.55 -23.10 -0.56
CA ARG A 176 7.63 -23.93 0.65
C ARG A 176 6.35 -24.72 0.88
N ASN A 177 5.19 -24.10 0.69
CA ASN A 177 3.87 -24.68 0.95
C ASN A 177 2.84 -24.22 -0.09
N LEU A 178 3.01 -24.67 -1.34
CA LEU A 178 2.10 -24.30 -2.43
C LEU A 178 0.64 -24.66 -2.12
N GLU A 179 0.37 -25.84 -1.57
CA GLU A 179 -1.00 -26.33 -1.32
C GLU A 179 -1.77 -25.48 -0.31
N GLY A 180 -1.09 -24.91 0.69
CA GLY A 180 -1.67 -23.99 1.66
C GLY A 180 -1.93 -22.58 1.13
N SER A 181 -1.25 -22.20 0.04
CA SER A 181 -1.33 -20.87 -0.54
C SER A 181 -2.60 -20.64 -1.38
N ASP A 182 -2.93 -19.38 -1.64
CA ASP A 182 -4.11 -19.05 -2.46
C ASP A 182 -3.95 -19.51 -3.91
N ALA A 183 -2.72 -19.53 -4.43
CA ALA A 183 -2.42 -20.04 -5.76
C ALA A 183 -2.68 -21.55 -5.85
N GLY A 184 -2.28 -22.31 -4.82
CA GLY A 184 -2.56 -23.74 -4.72
C GLY A 184 -4.06 -24.04 -4.59
N LYS A 185 -4.77 -23.32 -3.72
CA LYS A 185 -6.23 -23.43 -3.57
C LYS A 185 -6.95 -23.12 -4.89
N LEU A 186 -6.52 -22.10 -5.63
CA LEU A 186 -7.07 -21.79 -6.95
C LEU A 186 -6.76 -22.89 -7.97
N ALA A 187 -5.55 -23.46 -7.96
CA ALA A 187 -5.20 -24.57 -8.86
C ALA A 187 -6.03 -25.84 -8.60
N ILE A 188 -6.23 -26.19 -7.32
CA ILE A 188 -7.12 -27.29 -6.92
C ILE A 188 -8.54 -27.04 -7.41
N TRP A 189 -9.03 -25.81 -7.26
CA TRP A 189 -10.35 -25.43 -7.72
C TRP A 189 -10.51 -25.51 -9.25
N ILE A 190 -9.54 -25.00 -10.02
CA ILE A 190 -9.55 -25.07 -11.50
C ILE A 190 -9.56 -26.52 -11.97
N THR A 191 -8.76 -27.36 -11.33
CA THR A 191 -8.60 -28.77 -11.71
C THR A 191 -9.66 -29.69 -11.10
N GLN A 192 -10.54 -29.16 -10.23
CA GLN A 192 -11.61 -29.87 -9.53
C GLN A 192 -11.12 -31.05 -8.66
N ASN A 193 -9.87 -30.99 -8.16
CA ASN A 193 -9.23 -32.07 -7.40
C ASN A 193 -9.36 -31.89 -5.87
N PHE A 194 -10.59 -31.77 -5.36
CA PHE A 194 -10.86 -31.43 -3.95
C PHE A 194 -10.58 -32.56 -2.94
N SER A 195 -10.31 -33.79 -3.40
CA SER A 195 -10.31 -35.00 -2.55
C SER A 195 -8.95 -35.64 -2.33
N VAL A 196 -7.85 -34.97 -2.69
CA VAL A 196 -6.50 -35.56 -2.61
C VAL A 196 -5.71 -34.89 -1.50
N SER A 197 -5.20 -35.68 -0.55
CA SER A 197 -4.36 -35.19 0.57
C SER A 197 -3.01 -34.63 0.14
N LYS A 198 -2.59 -34.94 -1.09
CA LYS A 198 -1.44 -34.37 -1.76
C LYS A 198 -1.82 -34.13 -3.21
N SER A 199 -1.73 -32.89 -3.65
CA SER A 199 -2.11 -32.50 -5.01
C SER A 199 -1.23 -33.25 -6.02
N PRO A 200 -1.82 -33.83 -7.08
CA PRO A 200 -1.02 -34.45 -8.12
C PRO A 200 -0.08 -33.42 -8.78
N GLU A 201 1.02 -33.89 -9.34
CA GLU A 201 2.13 -33.03 -9.78
C GLU A 201 1.69 -31.97 -10.80
N ASN A 202 0.76 -32.31 -11.69
CA ASN A 202 0.16 -31.39 -12.66
C ASN A 202 -0.62 -30.23 -12.01
N VAL A 203 -1.34 -30.48 -10.90
CA VAL A 203 -2.05 -29.44 -10.15
C VAL A 203 -1.06 -28.49 -9.48
N SER A 204 0.01 -29.05 -8.92
CA SER A 204 1.10 -28.26 -8.33
C SER A 204 1.78 -27.37 -9.37
N GLN A 205 2.04 -27.89 -10.58
CA GLN A 205 2.59 -27.09 -11.69
C GLN A 205 1.68 -25.91 -12.06
N ILE A 206 0.37 -26.13 -12.14
CA ILE A 206 -0.61 -25.07 -12.39
C ILE A 206 -0.56 -24.02 -11.26
N GLY A 207 -0.48 -24.47 -10.01
CA GLY A 207 -0.33 -23.59 -8.85
C GLY A 207 0.92 -22.70 -8.95
N TYR A 208 2.07 -23.26 -9.34
CA TYR A 208 3.28 -22.47 -9.56
C TYR A 208 3.13 -21.43 -10.68
N TYR A 209 2.47 -21.77 -11.79
CA TYR A 209 2.23 -20.78 -12.86
C TYR A 209 1.31 -19.64 -12.39
N ILE A 210 0.26 -19.96 -11.65
CA ILE A 210 -0.64 -18.97 -11.03
C ILE A 210 0.13 -18.09 -10.06
N ALA A 211 0.94 -18.68 -9.19
CA ALA A 211 1.76 -17.98 -8.22
C ALA A 211 2.72 -17.00 -8.91
N ILE A 212 3.48 -17.45 -9.91
CA ILE A 212 4.42 -16.60 -10.66
C ILE A 212 3.70 -15.45 -11.38
N PHE A 213 2.55 -15.74 -11.99
CA PHE A 213 1.75 -14.73 -12.69
C PHE A 213 1.30 -13.62 -11.75
N TRP A 214 0.65 -13.97 -10.63
CA TRP A 214 0.16 -12.96 -9.67
C TRP A 214 1.30 -12.26 -8.92
N SER A 215 2.38 -12.97 -8.60
CA SER A 215 3.62 -12.40 -8.07
C SER A 215 4.15 -11.28 -8.96
N SER A 216 4.22 -11.54 -10.27
CA SER A 216 4.76 -10.59 -11.25
C SER A 216 3.90 -9.32 -11.33
N ILE A 217 2.58 -9.48 -11.23
CA ILE A 217 1.64 -8.34 -11.20
C ILE A 217 1.81 -7.55 -9.90
N SER A 218 1.82 -8.20 -8.74
CA SER A 218 2.00 -7.54 -7.45
C SER A 218 3.30 -6.74 -7.38
N ILE A 219 4.42 -7.34 -7.82
CA ILE A 219 5.72 -6.65 -7.90
C ILE A 219 5.63 -5.46 -8.85
N SER A 220 5.01 -5.63 -10.03
CA SER A 220 4.85 -4.54 -11.00
C SER A 220 4.05 -3.37 -10.42
N LEU A 221 2.97 -3.64 -9.69
CA LEU A 221 2.16 -2.62 -9.02
C LEU A 221 2.97 -1.85 -7.98
N ILE A 222 3.72 -2.55 -7.13
CA ILE A 222 4.60 -1.94 -6.13
C ILE A 222 5.64 -1.03 -6.83
N LEU A 223 6.27 -1.51 -7.91
CA LEU A 223 7.26 -0.74 -8.67
C LEU A 223 6.65 0.50 -9.35
N ILE A 224 5.42 0.40 -9.87
CA ILE A 224 4.69 1.53 -10.46
C ILE A 224 4.43 2.59 -9.39
N PHE A 225 3.89 2.21 -8.23
CA PHE A 225 3.65 3.15 -7.14
C PHE A 225 4.94 3.77 -6.62
N LEU A 226 6.01 2.98 -6.45
CA LEU A 226 7.32 3.50 -6.07
C LEU A 226 7.83 4.52 -7.09
N LYS A 227 7.75 4.22 -8.39
CA LYS A 227 8.17 5.14 -9.45
C LYS A 227 7.40 6.46 -9.40
N ILE A 228 6.08 6.40 -9.29
CA ILE A 228 5.23 7.60 -9.23
C ILE A 228 5.49 8.41 -7.94
N SER A 229 5.80 7.73 -6.83
CA SER A 229 6.08 8.37 -5.53
C SER A 229 7.45 9.05 -5.47
N LEU A 230 8.45 8.45 -6.12
CA LEU A 230 9.82 8.95 -6.19
C LEU A 230 10.00 10.04 -7.25
N PHE A 231 9.27 9.91 -8.36
CA PHE A 231 9.31 10.80 -9.51
C PHE A 231 7.90 11.31 -9.82
N PRO A 232 7.34 12.19 -8.96
CA PRO A 232 6.04 12.78 -9.23
C PRO A 232 6.08 13.53 -10.56
N HIS A 233 5.02 13.37 -11.36
CA HIS A 233 4.90 14.08 -12.62
C HIS A 233 4.75 15.57 -12.33
N LYS A 234 5.70 16.38 -12.83
CA LYS A 234 5.62 17.84 -12.72
C LYS A 234 4.52 18.37 -13.63
N THR A 235 3.68 19.25 -13.11
CA THR A 235 2.71 20.01 -13.89
C THR A 235 3.42 21.00 -14.81
N GLU A 236 2.73 21.57 -15.80
CA GLU A 236 3.32 22.67 -16.59
C GLU A 236 3.69 23.86 -15.71
N GLU A 237 2.89 24.14 -14.68
CA GLU A 237 3.15 25.23 -13.73
C GLU A 237 4.41 24.97 -12.89
N ASP A 238 4.65 23.74 -12.43
CA ASP A 238 5.88 23.36 -11.72
C ASP A 238 7.12 23.59 -12.60
N LYS A 239 7.01 23.30 -13.90
CA LYS A 239 8.10 23.53 -14.87
C LYS A 239 8.33 25.03 -15.08
N SER A 240 7.27 25.84 -15.12
CA SER A 240 7.38 27.31 -15.21
C SER A 240 8.11 27.89 -14.00
N ILE A 241 7.78 27.46 -12.78
CA ILE A 241 8.42 27.94 -11.55
C ILE A 241 9.89 27.48 -11.47
N GLU A 242 10.17 26.22 -11.80
CA GLU A 242 11.54 25.72 -11.82
C GLU A 242 12.38 26.47 -12.87
N LYS A 243 11.80 26.78 -14.03
CA LYS A 243 12.43 27.66 -15.01
C LYS A 243 12.73 29.04 -14.40
N VAL A 244 11.84 29.62 -13.60
CA VAL A 244 12.11 30.89 -12.90
C VAL A 244 13.31 30.75 -11.96
N LEU A 245 13.32 29.73 -11.11
CA LEU A 245 14.41 29.45 -10.16
C LEU A 245 15.75 29.24 -10.87
N ASP A 246 15.79 28.44 -11.93
CA ASP A 246 17.00 28.21 -12.72
C ASP A 246 17.52 29.51 -13.37
N HIS A 247 16.63 30.41 -13.81
CA HIS A 247 17.03 31.71 -14.38
C HIS A 247 17.58 32.66 -13.32
N VAL A 248 17.09 32.58 -12.08
CA VAL A 248 17.61 33.34 -10.94
C VAL A 248 18.97 32.79 -10.52
N GLU A 249 19.09 31.48 -10.30
CA GLU A 249 20.37 30.84 -9.91
C GLU A 249 21.47 31.00 -10.98
N SER A 250 21.10 31.00 -12.26
CA SER A 250 22.04 31.25 -13.36
C SER A 250 22.37 32.73 -13.59
N GLY A 251 21.79 33.65 -12.81
CA GLY A 251 21.98 35.09 -12.92
C GLY A 251 21.38 35.72 -14.19
N LYS A 252 20.53 34.99 -14.91
CA LYS A 252 19.84 35.49 -16.12
C LYS A 252 18.72 36.48 -15.78
N VAL A 253 18.13 36.33 -14.60
CA VAL A 253 17.04 37.18 -14.09
C VAL A 253 17.39 37.60 -12.66
N ASN A 254 17.19 38.89 -12.36
CA ASN A 254 17.38 39.40 -11.00
C ASN A 254 16.26 38.88 -10.07
N GLU A 255 16.58 38.59 -8.81
CA GLU A 255 15.65 38.07 -7.79
C GLU A 255 14.40 38.94 -7.67
N ASP A 256 14.58 40.27 -7.57
CA ASP A 256 13.47 41.24 -7.46
C ASP A 256 12.47 41.14 -8.63
N VAL A 257 12.98 40.84 -9.84
CA VAL A 257 12.16 40.73 -11.05
C VAL A 257 11.38 39.42 -11.04
N ALA A 258 12.03 38.31 -10.67
CA ALA A 258 11.36 37.03 -10.51
C ALA A 258 10.26 37.11 -9.44
N GLU A 259 10.56 37.73 -8.30
CA GLU A 259 9.60 37.92 -7.20
C GLU A 259 8.39 38.77 -7.64
N TRP A 260 8.61 39.81 -8.45
CA TRP A 260 7.54 40.66 -8.99
C TRP A 260 6.54 39.89 -9.86
N PHE A 261 7.02 38.96 -10.69
CA PHE A 261 6.16 38.10 -11.53
C PHE A 261 5.41 37.09 -10.66
N LEU A 262 6.12 36.38 -9.78
CA LEU A 262 5.54 35.35 -8.92
C LEU A 262 4.48 35.90 -7.96
N LYS A 263 4.69 37.08 -7.36
CA LYS A 263 3.69 37.76 -6.51
C LYS A 263 2.43 38.16 -7.26
N ARG A 264 2.52 38.40 -8.58
CA ARG A 264 1.37 38.68 -9.44
C ARG A 264 0.69 37.41 -9.96
N GLY A 265 1.19 36.24 -9.57
CA GLY A 265 0.70 34.96 -10.08
C GLY A 265 1.00 34.78 -11.56
N LEU A 266 2.16 35.24 -12.02
CA LEU A 266 2.63 35.10 -13.39
C LEU A 266 3.96 34.34 -13.42
N ASP A 267 4.19 33.56 -14.47
CA ASP A 267 5.53 33.07 -14.78
C ASP A 267 6.35 34.13 -15.55
N LEU A 268 7.64 33.85 -15.81
CA LEU A 268 8.52 34.75 -16.57
C LEU A 268 8.06 35.00 -18.01
N ASP A 269 7.20 34.15 -18.57
CA ASP A 269 6.62 34.31 -19.90
C ASP A 269 5.26 35.05 -19.84
N GLY A 270 4.84 35.53 -18.66
CA GLY A 270 3.60 36.28 -18.45
C GLY A 270 2.34 35.41 -18.42
N ARG A 271 2.46 34.09 -18.24
CA ARG A 271 1.33 33.17 -18.15
C ARG A 271 0.81 33.10 -16.71
N PRO A 272 -0.51 33.06 -16.50
CA PRO A 272 -1.10 32.98 -15.17
C PRO A 272 -0.80 31.64 -14.49
N LEU A 273 -0.43 31.70 -13.21
CA LEU A 273 -0.26 30.56 -12.31
C LEU A 273 -1.57 30.25 -11.58
N SER A 274 -1.78 28.99 -11.19
CA SER A 274 -2.95 28.60 -10.40
C SER A 274 -2.97 29.25 -9.02
N LYS A 275 -4.17 29.52 -8.49
CA LYS A 275 -4.35 30.14 -7.16
C LYS A 275 -3.62 29.38 -6.04
N ASN A 276 -3.61 28.05 -6.08
CA ASN A 276 -2.95 27.22 -5.07
C ASN A 276 -1.44 27.50 -5.00
N ILE A 277 -0.79 27.67 -6.15
CA ILE A 277 0.64 27.97 -6.25
C ILE A 277 0.91 29.39 -5.77
N VAL A 278 0.09 30.36 -6.16
CA VAL A 278 0.22 31.75 -5.70
C VAL A 278 0.11 31.82 -4.19
N ASP A 279 -0.84 31.10 -3.60
CA ASP A 279 -1.00 31.00 -2.15
C ASP A 279 0.20 30.32 -1.48
N GLU A 280 0.83 29.34 -2.14
CA GLU A 280 2.00 28.65 -1.64
C GLU A 280 3.28 29.52 -1.70
N ILE A 281 3.48 30.26 -2.79
CA ILE A 281 4.54 31.25 -2.95
C ILE A 281 4.40 32.33 -1.88
N ASN A 282 3.20 32.87 -1.69
CA ASN A 282 2.91 33.88 -0.67
C ASN A 282 3.12 33.36 0.77
N LYS A 283 2.86 32.06 1.02
CA LYS A 283 3.10 31.43 2.33
C LYS A 283 4.55 31.13 2.62
N LYS A 284 5.29 30.64 1.62
CA LYS A 284 6.69 30.21 1.80
C LYS A 284 7.67 31.38 1.78
N GLY A 285 7.27 32.50 1.18
CA GLY A 285 8.18 33.59 0.87
C GLY A 285 9.11 33.14 -0.23
N PHE A 286 8.98 33.77 -1.40
CA PHE A 286 10.13 33.95 -2.26
C PHE A 286 10.87 35.18 -1.77
#